data_AF-A0A354EQA6-F1
#
_entry.id   AF-A0A354EQA6-F1
#
_cell.length_a   1.000
_cell.length_b   1.000
_cell.length_c   1.000
_cell.angle_alpha   90.00
_cell.angle_beta   90.00
_cell.angle_gamma   90.00
#
_symmetry.space_group_name_H-M   'P 1'
#
loop_
_entity.id
_entity.type
_entity.pdbx_description
1 polymer ?
#
loop_
_entity_poly.entity_id
_entity_poly.type
_entity_poly.pdbx_seq_one_letter_code
_entity_poly.pdbx_strand_id
1 'polypeptide(L)' 'GKTTLLNTLTAFIDPTERVITCEDAAELQLQQPHVVRLETRPPNL' A
#
# COMPACT_ATOMS: atom_id res chain seq x y z
N GLY A 1 1.27 -12.62 8.37
CA GLY A 1 0.44 -13.57 7.62
C GLY A 1 -0.24 -12.89 6.45
N LYS A 2 -1.30 -12.13 6.70
CA LYS A 2 -2.11 -11.45 5.66
C LYS A 2 -1.32 -10.37 4.90
N THR A 3 -0.71 -9.43 5.61
CA THR A 3 0.09 -8.33 5.03
C THR A 3 1.26 -8.85 4.20
N THR A 4 1.91 -9.94 4.65
CA THR A 4 2.99 -10.62 3.91
C THR A 4 2.50 -11.19 2.59
N LEU A 5 1.37 -11.90 2.58
CA LEU A 5 0.78 -12.45 1.36
C LEU A 5 0.40 -11.32 0.39
N LEU A 6 -0.19 -10.25 0.90
CA LEU A 6 -0.58 -9.11 0.09
C LEU A 6 0.63 -8.44 -0.56
N ASN A 7 1.70 -8.19 0.20
CA ASN A 7 2.97 -7.69 -0.37
C ASN A 7 3.51 -8.61 -1.47
N THR A 8 3.47 -9.93 -1.29
CA THR A 8 3.90 -10.86 -2.35
C THR A 8 3.05 -10.73 -3.61
N LEU A 9 1.72 -10.61 -3.47
CA LEU A 9 0.81 -10.46 -4.61
C LEU A 9 0.98 -9.12 -5.33
N THR A 10 1.40 -8.06 -4.62
CA THR A 10 1.65 -6.76 -5.27
C THR A 10 2.79 -6.80 -6.29
N ALA A 11 3.69 -7.79 -6.24
CA ALA A 11 4.77 -7.93 -7.23
C ALA A 11 4.27 -8.20 -8.66
N PHE A 12 3.01 -8.60 -8.83
CA PHE A 12 2.39 -8.84 -10.14
C PHE A 12 1.71 -7.61 -10.74
N ILE A 13 1.67 -6.49 -10.04
CA ILE A 13 1.17 -5.21 -10.55
C ILE A 13 2.17 -4.68 -11.58
N ASP A 14 1.69 -4.27 -12.76
CA ASP A 14 2.55 -3.74 -13.82
C ASP A 14 3.25 -2.45 -13.34
N PRO A 15 4.56 -2.27 -13.61
CA PRO A 15 5.29 -1.08 -13.15
C PRO A 15 4.75 0.26 -13.65
N THR A 16 3.95 0.26 -14.73
CA THR A 16 3.35 1.47 -15.31
C THR A 16 2.02 1.86 -14.65
N GLU A 17 1.44 0.98 -13.83
CA GLU A 17 0.22 1.27 -13.09
C GLU A 17 0.47 2.17 -11.88
N ARG A 18 -0.53 2.98 -11.54
CA ARG A 18 -0.52 3.81 -10.32
C ARG A 18 -1.26 3.06 -9.23
N VAL A 19 -0.64 2.95 -8.06
CA VAL A 19 -1.23 2.25 -6.91
C VAL A 19 -1.55 3.25 -5.80
N ILE A 20 -2.76 3.17 -5.26
CA ILE A 20 -3.17 3.93 -4.08
C ILE A 20 -3.46 2.93 -2.97
N THR A 21 -2.76 3.05 -1.83
CA THR A 21 -3.08 2.26 -0.62
C THR A 21 -3.91 3.11 0.33
N CYS A 22 -4.89 2.50 1.00
CA CYS A 22 -5.69 3.12 2.06
C CYS A 22 -5.61 2.20 3.28
N GLU A 23 -4.94 2.66 4.34
CA GLU A 23 -4.69 1.85 5.53
C GLU A 23 -4.98 2.66 6.80
N ASP A 24 -5.44 2.00 7.86
CA ASP A 24 -5.55 2.65 9.18
C ASP A 24 -4.17 2.90 9.81
N ALA A 25 -3.22 1.99 9.56
CA ALA A 25 -1.81 2.13 9.87
C ALA A 25 -1.00 1.66 8.66
N ALA A 26 -0.03 2.46 8.23
CA ALA A 26 0.67 2.24 6.98
C ALA A 26 1.66 1.05 7.05
N GLU A 27 1.20 -0.19 6.80
CA GLU A 27 2.03 -1.42 6.90
C GLU A 27 2.59 -1.91 5.55
N LEU A 28 1.88 -1.65 4.45
CA LEU A 28 2.28 -2.16 3.14
C LEU A 28 3.56 -1.49 2.60
N GLN A 29 4.44 -2.30 1.99
CA GLN A 29 5.71 -1.83 1.42
C GLN A 29 5.82 -2.25 -0.04
N LEU A 30 5.09 -1.54 -0.89
CA LEU A 30 5.08 -1.75 -2.33
C LEU A 30 6.39 -1.26 -2.96
N GLN A 31 6.87 -1.99 -3.96
CA GLN A 31 8.13 -1.69 -4.69
C GLN A 31 7.89 -0.91 -5.99
N GLN A 32 6.63 -0.67 -6.36
CA GLN A 32 6.25 0.04 -7.58
C GLN A 32 6.69 1.51 -7.54
N PRO A 33 7.04 2.12 -8.70
CA PRO A 33 7.53 3.50 -8.75
C PRO A 33 6.45 4.56 -8.51
N HIS A 34 5.16 4.21 -8.69
CA HIS A 34 4.04 5.16 -8.66
C HIS A 34 3.02 4.79 -7.56
N VAL A 35 3.46 4.86 -6.31
CA VAL A 35 2.63 4.52 -5.14
C VAL A 35 2.28 5.78 -4.35
N VAL A 36 0.98 5.97 -4.09
CA VAL A 36 0.46 6.96 -3.14
C VAL A 36 -0.10 6.23 -1.93
N ARG A 37 0.29 6.66 -0.73
CA ARG A 37 -0.18 6.07 0.53
C ARG A 37 -1.17 7.01 1.20
N LEU A 38 -2.36 6.51 1.48
CA LEU A 38 -3.37 7.18 2.29
C LEU A 38 -3.44 6.45 3.63
N GLU A 39 -3.26 7.20 4.70
CA GLU A 39 -3.37 6.70 6.07
C GLU A 39 -4.50 7.43 6.79
N THR A 40 -5.30 6.69 7.55
CA THR A 40 -6.35 7.29 8.38
C THR A 40 -5.72 8.28 9.36
N ARG A 41 -6.11 9.56 9.29
CA ARG A 41 -5.80 10.53 10.34
C ARG A 41 -6.86 10.43 11.44
N PRO A 42 -6.49 10.17 12.71
CA PRO A 42 -7.44 10.22 13.81
C PRO A 42 -8.12 11.60 13.86
N PRO A 43 -9.44 11.68 14.11
CA PRO A 43 -10.17 12.95 14.11
C PRO A 43 -9.64 14.01 15.09
N ASN A 44 -8.82 13.59 16.07
CA ASN A 44 -8.45 14.38 17.23
C ASN A 44 -6.92 14.48 17.48
N LEU A 45 -6.07 14.29 16.45
CA LEU A 45 -4.62 14.49 16.59
C LEU A 45 -4.23 15.96 16.46
#